data_AF-A0A916BFJ4-F1
#
_entry.id   AF-A0A916BFJ4-F1
#
_cell.length_a   1.000
_cell.length_b   1.000
_cell.length_c   1.000
_cell.angle_alpha   90.00
_cell.angle_beta   90.00
_cell.angle_gamma   90.00
#
_symmetry.space_group_name_H-M   'P 1'
#
loop_
_entity.id
_entity.type
_entity.pdbx_description
1 polymer ?
#
loop_
_entity_poly.entity_id
_entity_poly.type
_entity_poly.pdbx_seq_one_letter_code
_entity_poly.pdbx_strand_id
1 'polypeptide(L)'
;MKKNIEESAIPPIADMDERVILCMKWGSKYGPEYVNRLYAMVARNLQGRFRFVCLTDQSAGVRPEVECLPIPDLALPEGIPERGWKKLTTFEANLHGLQGTALFLDLDVVIVSGIDCFFEHPGEFLIIHDWKRRWRITGNSSVYRFRLGAHAGLLEEFRTGQAEIRRRFRNEQAFLSDWFHRQGKLGYWPDSWCRSFKYHCVTPWPSNYWCIPVIPDGARILIFHGEVNPPDALAGRRNRRFRFVRPAPWISRYWTE
;
A
#
# COMPACT_ATOMS: atom_id res chain seq x y z
N MET A 1 -35.24 -45.08 -29.57
CA MET A 1 -35.05 -44.18 -28.42
C MET A 1 -33.55 -44.04 -28.15
N LYS A 2 -32.91 -43.00 -28.67
CA LYS A 2 -31.55 -42.59 -28.28
C LYS A 2 -31.72 -41.31 -27.46
N LYS A 3 -31.40 -41.36 -26.17
CA LYS A 3 -31.37 -40.17 -25.30
C LYS A 3 -30.10 -39.40 -25.63
N ASN A 4 -30.26 -38.18 -26.13
CA ASN A 4 -29.19 -37.20 -26.18
C ASN A 4 -28.81 -36.84 -24.73
N ILE A 5 -27.54 -36.99 -24.39
CA ILE A 5 -26.97 -36.45 -23.18
C ILE A 5 -26.51 -35.04 -23.56
N GLU A 6 -27.24 -34.03 -23.07
CA GLU A 6 -26.78 -32.65 -23.12
C GLU A 6 -25.57 -32.51 -22.20
N GLU A 7 -24.42 -32.30 -22.83
CA GLU A 7 -23.19 -31.90 -22.17
C GLU A 7 -23.40 -30.49 -21.63
N SER A 8 -23.53 -30.35 -20.31
CA SER A 8 -23.70 -29.04 -19.68
C SER A 8 -22.43 -28.23 -19.89
N ALA A 9 -22.47 -27.27 -20.82
CA ALA A 9 -21.40 -26.31 -21.00
C ALA A 9 -21.19 -25.57 -19.68
N ILE A 10 -20.00 -25.75 -19.09
CA ILE A 10 -19.51 -24.94 -17.98
C ILE A 10 -19.56 -23.49 -18.46
N PRO A 11 -20.28 -22.58 -17.77
CA PRO A 11 -20.32 -21.19 -18.19
C PRO A 11 -18.89 -20.64 -18.23
N PRO A 12 -18.54 -19.79 -19.20
CA PRO A 12 -17.23 -19.16 -19.22
C PRO A 12 -17.01 -18.47 -17.88
N ILE A 13 -15.89 -18.78 -17.23
CA ILE A 13 -15.43 -18.07 -16.04
C ILE A 13 -15.41 -16.60 -16.45
N ALA A 14 -16.34 -15.81 -15.92
CA ALA A 14 -16.35 -14.37 -16.11
C ALA A 14 -14.93 -13.89 -15.81
N ASP A 15 -14.33 -13.21 -16.78
CA ASP A 15 -12.95 -12.73 -16.76
C ASP A 15 -12.70 -12.01 -15.43
N MET A 16 -12.12 -12.73 -14.45
CA MET A 16 -11.84 -12.18 -13.14
C MET A 16 -10.70 -11.21 -13.35
N ASP A 17 -11.04 -9.92 -13.34
CA ASP A 17 -10.07 -8.85 -13.49
C ASP A 17 -8.81 -9.13 -12.65
N GLU A 18 -7.66 -9.11 -13.29
CA GLU A 18 -6.40 -9.57 -12.70
C GLU A 18 -6.11 -8.77 -11.41
N ARG A 19 -5.91 -9.46 -10.29
CA ARG A 19 -5.60 -8.83 -9.00
C ARG A 19 -4.09 -8.78 -8.82
N VAL A 20 -3.55 -7.56 -8.80
CA VAL A 20 -2.12 -7.31 -8.62
C VAL A 20 -1.90 -6.66 -7.26
N ILE A 21 -1.07 -7.28 -6.42
CA ILE A 21 -0.51 -6.65 -5.23
C ILE A 21 0.81 -6.02 -5.63
N LEU A 22 0.96 -4.72 -5.39
CA LEU A 22 2.12 -3.96 -5.81
C LEU A 22 2.83 -3.39 -4.58
N CYS A 23 4.14 -3.58 -4.47
CA CYS A 23 4.95 -2.87 -3.49
C CYS A 23 6.22 -2.33 -4.14
N MET A 24 6.93 -1.44 -3.45
CA MET A 24 8.17 -0.86 -3.97
C MET A 24 9.28 -0.91 -2.91
N LYS A 25 10.43 -1.46 -3.29
CA LYS A 25 11.64 -1.56 -2.46
C LYS A 25 12.80 -0.90 -3.21
N TRP A 26 13.36 0.18 -2.66
CA TRP A 26 14.55 0.83 -3.25
C TRP A 26 15.61 1.13 -2.20
N GLY A 27 16.87 1.09 -2.63
CA GLY A 27 18.03 1.28 -1.75
C GLY A 27 18.09 0.25 -0.63
N SER A 28 18.75 0.64 0.47
CA SER A 28 19.08 -0.27 1.59
C SER A 28 18.22 -0.09 2.83
N LYS A 29 17.23 0.82 2.82
CA LYS A 29 16.42 1.13 4.01
C LYS A 29 15.60 -0.08 4.48
N TYR A 30 15.05 -0.85 3.54
CA TYR A 30 14.25 -2.04 3.82
C TYR A 30 14.91 -3.23 3.13
N GLY A 31 15.24 -4.27 3.90
CA GLY A 31 15.79 -5.51 3.36
C GLY A 31 14.73 -6.39 2.68
N PRO A 32 15.14 -7.47 2.00
CA PRO A 32 14.22 -8.38 1.31
C PRO A 32 13.19 -9.03 2.25
N GLU A 33 13.51 -9.17 3.54
CA GLU A 33 12.59 -9.73 4.55
C GLU A 33 11.29 -8.93 4.69
N TYR A 34 11.29 -7.63 4.39
CA TYR A 34 10.07 -6.83 4.40
C TYR A 34 9.12 -7.25 3.26
N VAL A 35 9.68 -7.51 2.07
CA VAL A 35 8.92 -7.97 0.90
C VAL A 35 8.40 -9.39 1.15
N ASN A 36 9.25 -10.28 1.67
CA ASN A 36 8.86 -11.67 1.94
C ASN A 36 7.76 -11.77 3.00
N ARG A 37 7.85 -10.99 4.09
CA ARG A 37 6.78 -10.89 5.11
C ARG A 37 5.51 -10.27 4.54
N LEU A 38 5.61 -9.26 3.69
CA LEU A 38 4.45 -8.64 3.04
C LEU A 38 3.73 -9.64 2.13
N TYR A 39 4.46 -10.39 1.31
CA TYR A 39 3.89 -11.48 0.51
C TYR A 39 3.17 -12.50 1.39
N ALA A 40 3.81 -12.98 2.47
CA ALA A 40 3.21 -13.98 3.32
C ALA A 40 1.94 -13.47 4.04
N MET A 41 1.96 -12.22 4.49
CA MET A 41 0.77 -11.55 5.05
C MET A 41 -0.37 -11.47 4.04
N VAL A 42 -0.08 -11.14 2.78
CA VAL A 42 -1.08 -11.09 1.71
C VAL A 42 -1.61 -12.48 1.39
N ALA A 43 -0.74 -13.48 1.21
CA ALA A 43 -1.13 -14.86 0.92
C ALA A 43 -2.04 -15.46 2.00
N ARG A 44 -1.85 -15.09 3.28
CA ARG A 44 -2.73 -15.51 4.38
C ARG A 44 -4.10 -14.81 4.41
N ASN A 45 -4.21 -13.62 3.83
CA ASN A 45 -5.37 -12.73 4.04
C ASN A 45 -6.11 -12.36 2.75
N LEU A 46 -5.66 -12.78 1.57
CA LEU A 46 -6.32 -12.56 0.29
C LEU A 46 -6.72 -13.89 -0.31
N GLN A 47 -8.02 -14.07 -0.56
CA GLN A 47 -8.55 -15.32 -1.12
C GLN A 47 -8.42 -15.35 -2.64
N GLY A 48 -8.17 -16.53 -3.19
CA GLY A 48 -8.07 -16.76 -4.64
C GLY A 48 -6.74 -16.31 -5.24
N ARG A 49 -6.68 -16.28 -6.58
CA ARG A 49 -5.43 -15.99 -7.33
C ARG A 49 -5.11 -14.50 -7.32
N PHE A 50 -3.83 -14.16 -7.16
CA PHE A 50 -3.27 -12.82 -7.31
C PHE A 50 -1.84 -12.92 -7.84
N ARG A 51 -1.34 -11.83 -8.42
CA ARG A 51 0.10 -11.64 -8.66
C ARG A 51 0.66 -10.73 -7.59
N PHE A 52 1.88 -11.01 -7.16
CA PHE A 52 2.59 -10.13 -6.24
C PHE A 52 3.81 -9.57 -6.97
N VAL A 53 3.82 -8.25 -7.17
CA VAL A 53 4.87 -7.54 -7.89
C VAL A 53 5.61 -6.61 -6.93
N CYS A 54 6.94 -6.71 -6.93
CA CYS A 54 7.81 -5.76 -6.23
C CYS A 54 8.62 -4.96 -7.24
N LEU A 55 8.36 -3.65 -7.31
CA LEU A 55 9.22 -2.72 -8.06
C LEU A 55 10.50 -2.48 -7.24
N THR A 56 11.65 -2.96 -7.74
CA THR A 56 12.91 -2.89 -6.99
C THR A 56 14.15 -2.71 -7.84
N ASP A 57 15.16 -2.06 -7.25
CA ASP A 57 16.53 -1.97 -7.75
C ASP A 57 17.42 -3.16 -7.31
N GLN A 58 16.95 -3.97 -6.36
CA GLN A 58 17.71 -5.09 -5.81
C GLN A 58 16.77 -6.22 -5.35
N SER A 59 16.73 -7.29 -6.14
CA SER A 59 15.88 -8.48 -5.93
C SER A 59 16.53 -9.58 -5.08
N ALA A 60 17.82 -9.48 -4.77
CA ALA A 60 18.53 -10.50 -4.00
C ALA A 60 17.85 -10.77 -2.64
N GLY A 61 17.58 -12.05 -2.35
CA GLY A 61 16.91 -12.50 -1.13
C GLY A 61 15.39 -12.38 -1.13
N VAL A 62 14.79 -11.79 -2.17
CA VAL A 62 13.34 -11.79 -2.36
C VAL A 62 12.91 -13.18 -2.84
N ARG A 63 11.83 -13.69 -2.26
CA ARG A 63 11.28 -15.01 -2.55
C ARG A 63 10.78 -15.16 -4.00
N PRO A 64 10.82 -16.37 -4.59
CA PRO A 64 10.53 -16.58 -6.02
C PRO A 64 9.06 -16.37 -6.41
N GLU A 65 8.13 -16.39 -5.46
CA GLU A 65 6.71 -16.11 -5.73
C GLU A 65 6.43 -14.61 -5.96
N VAL A 66 7.41 -13.75 -5.66
CA VAL A 66 7.33 -12.31 -5.90
C VAL A 66 8.00 -11.99 -7.23
N GLU A 67 7.23 -11.39 -8.13
CA GLU A 67 7.72 -10.89 -9.40
C GLU A 67 8.48 -9.57 -9.17
N CYS A 68 9.81 -9.64 -9.16
CA CYS A 68 10.67 -8.46 -9.06
C CYS A 68 10.84 -7.81 -10.43
N LEU A 69 10.37 -6.56 -10.55
CA LEU A 69 10.49 -5.76 -11.77
C LEU A 69 11.27 -4.47 -11.47
N PRO A 70 12.02 -3.91 -12.43
CA PRO A 70 12.78 -2.69 -12.19
C PRO A 70 11.84 -1.50 -11.95
N ILE A 71 12.26 -0.58 -11.07
CA ILE A 71 11.51 0.67 -10.84
C ILE A 71 11.61 1.52 -12.12
N PRO A 72 10.48 1.94 -12.72
CA PRO A 72 10.53 2.82 -13.88
C PRO A 72 11.23 4.14 -13.53
N ASP A 73 11.92 4.74 -14.50
CA ASP A 73 12.64 5.99 -14.24
C ASP A 73 11.67 7.17 -14.11
N LEU A 74 11.82 7.95 -13.04
CA LEU A 74 11.05 9.18 -12.85
C LEU A 74 11.78 10.42 -13.40
N ALA A 75 13.06 10.30 -13.77
CA ALA A 75 13.92 11.41 -14.18
C ALA A 75 13.91 12.57 -13.18
N LEU A 76 14.06 12.23 -11.89
CA LEU A 76 14.21 13.21 -10.82
C LEU A 76 15.60 13.88 -10.91
N PRO A 77 15.71 15.23 -10.85
CA PRO A 77 16.99 15.91 -10.78
C PRO A 77 17.85 15.40 -9.63
N GLU A 78 19.16 15.29 -9.84
CA GLU A 78 20.08 14.83 -8.81
C GLU A 78 20.11 15.77 -7.59
N GLY A 79 20.44 15.23 -6.42
CA GLY A 79 20.66 16.00 -5.18
C GLY A 79 19.41 16.47 -4.46
N ILE A 80 18.21 16.12 -4.93
CA ILE A 80 16.97 16.50 -4.27
C ILE A 80 16.47 15.44 -3.27
N PRO A 81 15.79 15.85 -2.18
CA PRO A 81 15.18 14.89 -1.26
C PRO A 81 14.13 14.05 -1.97
N GLU A 82 14.31 12.74 -1.94
CA GLU A 82 13.30 11.82 -2.45
C GLU A 82 12.15 11.71 -1.44
N ARG A 83 11.04 12.40 -1.73
CA ARG A 83 9.86 12.53 -0.86
C ARG A 83 8.73 11.58 -1.28
N GLY A 84 9.11 10.37 -1.68
CA GLY A 84 8.20 9.34 -2.18
C GLY A 84 7.75 9.54 -3.62
N TRP A 85 8.35 10.49 -4.36
CA TRP A 85 7.94 10.79 -5.72
C TRP A 85 8.09 9.57 -6.64
N LYS A 86 9.05 8.69 -6.40
CA LYS A 86 9.22 7.42 -7.14
C LYS A 86 7.94 6.59 -7.18
N LYS A 87 7.07 6.63 -6.17
CA LYS A 87 5.78 5.91 -6.20
C LYS A 87 4.88 6.34 -7.37
N LEU A 88 5.04 7.55 -7.90
CA LEU A 88 4.26 8.00 -9.05
C LEU A 88 4.51 7.15 -10.31
N THR A 89 5.66 6.47 -10.39
CA THR A 89 5.99 5.54 -11.47
C THR A 89 5.07 4.30 -11.49
N THR A 90 4.30 4.05 -10.43
CA THR A 90 3.26 3.01 -10.45
C THR A 90 2.11 3.33 -11.41
N PHE A 91 1.99 4.59 -11.87
CA PHE A 91 0.97 5.05 -12.81
C PHE A 91 1.47 5.14 -14.27
N GLU A 92 2.57 4.47 -14.62
CA GLU A 92 2.99 4.33 -16.02
C GLU A 92 1.85 3.78 -16.89
N ALA A 93 1.74 4.28 -18.12
CA ALA A 93 0.74 3.81 -19.09
C ALA A 93 0.89 2.30 -19.35
N ASN A 94 2.15 1.85 -19.40
CA ASN A 94 2.51 0.45 -19.53
C ASN A 94 3.53 0.09 -18.45
N LEU A 95 3.06 -0.23 -17.25
CA LEU A 95 3.91 -0.69 -16.16
C LEU A 95 4.30 -2.15 -16.39
N HIS A 96 5.34 -2.38 -17.20
CA HIS A 96 5.88 -3.73 -17.50
C HIS A 96 4.86 -4.72 -18.06
N GLY A 97 3.88 -4.25 -18.81
CA GLY A 97 2.81 -5.08 -19.36
C GLY A 97 1.78 -5.56 -18.33
N LEU A 98 1.86 -5.11 -17.08
CA LEU A 98 0.89 -5.46 -16.05
C LEU A 98 -0.49 -4.90 -16.41
N GLN A 99 -1.51 -5.73 -16.22
CA GLN A 99 -2.91 -5.38 -16.40
C GLN A 99 -3.66 -5.73 -15.13
N GLY A 100 -4.93 -5.33 -15.05
CA GLY A 100 -5.73 -5.60 -13.86
C GLY A 100 -5.88 -4.42 -12.92
N THR A 101 -6.40 -4.75 -11.75
CA THR A 101 -6.55 -3.84 -10.62
C THR A 101 -5.38 -4.03 -9.66
N ALA A 102 -4.64 -2.95 -9.41
CA ALA A 102 -3.50 -2.95 -8.51
C ALA A 102 -3.88 -2.39 -7.13
N LEU A 103 -3.54 -3.13 -6.08
CA LEU A 103 -3.51 -2.66 -4.70
C LEU A 103 -2.06 -2.44 -4.27
N PHE A 104 -1.67 -1.18 -4.13
CA PHE A 104 -0.36 -0.82 -3.62
C PHE A 104 -0.29 -0.92 -2.11
N LEU A 105 0.78 -1.51 -1.59
CA LEU A 105 1.08 -1.62 -0.16
C LEU A 105 2.51 -1.14 0.13
N ASP A 106 2.66 -0.23 1.09
CA ASP A 106 3.97 0.09 1.65
C ASP A 106 4.59 -1.12 2.37
N LEU A 107 5.92 -1.15 2.48
CA LEU A 107 6.64 -2.24 3.15
C LEU A 107 6.50 -2.22 4.68
N ASP A 108 6.16 -1.07 5.26
CA ASP A 108 5.95 -0.89 6.69
C ASP A 108 4.46 -0.94 7.08
N VAL A 109 3.77 -1.97 6.63
CA VAL A 109 2.39 -2.29 7.04
C VAL A 109 2.32 -3.66 7.72
N VAL A 110 1.26 -3.89 8.49
CA VAL A 110 0.93 -5.20 9.07
C VAL A 110 -0.52 -5.52 8.74
N ILE A 111 -0.76 -6.63 8.05
CA ILE A 111 -2.10 -7.10 7.71
C ILE A 111 -2.61 -7.99 8.84
N VAL A 112 -3.74 -7.60 9.43
CA VAL A 112 -4.30 -8.22 10.64
C VAL A 112 -5.63 -8.93 10.42
N SER A 113 -6.23 -8.75 9.24
CA SER A 113 -7.49 -9.40 8.84
C SER A 113 -7.56 -9.48 7.31
N GLY A 114 -8.58 -10.19 6.79
CA GLY A 114 -8.79 -10.40 5.36
C GLY A 114 -8.82 -9.09 4.56
N ILE A 115 -8.30 -9.12 3.33
CA ILE A 115 -8.13 -7.92 2.48
C ILE A 115 -8.88 -7.99 1.14
N ASP A 116 -9.72 -9.00 0.92
CA ASP A 116 -10.54 -9.15 -0.30
C ASP A 116 -11.35 -7.87 -0.60
N CYS A 117 -11.89 -7.27 0.45
CA CYS A 117 -12.72 -6.06 0.36
C CYS A 117 -11.99 -4.87 -0.28
N PHE A 118 -10.65 -4.83 -0.28
CA PHE A 118 -9.89 -3.79 -0.97
C PHE A 118 -10.04 -3.90 -2.49
N PHE A 119 -10.26 -5.08 -3.05
CA PHE A 119 -10.53 -5.26 -4.48
C PHE A 119 -12.02 -5.09 -4.83
N GLU A 120 -12.91 -5.30 -3.87
CA GLU A 120 -14.37 -5.28 -4.09
C GLU A 120 -15.01 -3.91 -3.85
N HIS A 121 -14.41 -3.06 -3.01
CA HIS A 121 -15.00 -1.75 -2.69
C HIS A 121 -15.14 -0.88 -3.96
N PRO A 122 -16.26 -0.18 -4.20
CA PRO A 122 -16.40 0.64 -5.41
C PRO A 122 -15.49 1.87 -5.40
N GLY A 123 -14.96 2.25 -6.57
CA GLY A 123 -14.18 3.49 -6.76
C GLY A 123 -13.04 3.35 -7.77
N GLU A 124 -12.68 4.43 -8.46
CA GLU A 124 -11.57 4.44 -9.43
C GLU A 124 -10.21 4.50 -8.74
N PHE A 125 -10.02 5.48 -7.86
CA PHE A 125 -8.81 5.63 -7.06
C PHE A 125 -9.16 5.69 -5.58
N LEU A 126 -8.78 4.67 -4.82
CA LEU A 126 -9.08 4.57 -3.40
C LEU A 126 -7.79 4.66 -2.58
N ILE A 127 -7.79 5.51 -1.56
CA ILE A 127 -6.62 5.76 -0.70
C ILE A 127 -7.06 5.95 0.77
N ILE A 128 -6.14 5.81 1.71
CA ILE A 128 -6.41 6.11 3.12
C ILE A 128 -6.65 7.62 3.27
N HIS A 129 -7.67 8.06 4.01
CA HIS A 129 -7.80 9.49 4.36
C HIS A 129 -6.78 9.89 5.46
N ASP A 130 -5.99 10.96 5.26
CA ASP A 130 -4.92 11.32 6.20
C ASP A 130 -5.44 11.62 7.61
N TRP A 131 -4.96 10.87 8.60
CA TRP A 131 -5.45 10.98 9.99
C TRP A 131 -5.08 12.30 10.67
N LYS A 132 -3.97 12.94 10.30
CA LYS A 132 -3.47 14.14 10.99
C LYS A 132 -4.20 15.39 10.53
N ARG A 133 -4.55 15.47 9.25
CA ARG A 133 -5.15 16.64 8.61
C ARG A 133 -6.41 16.25 7.85
N ARG A 134 -7.36 15.61 8.56
CA ARG A 134 -8.62 15.09 8.01
C ARG A 134 -9.50 16.12 7.27
N TRP A 135 -9.33 17.41 7.56
CA TRP A 135 -10.02 18.49 6.84
C TRP A 135 -9.46 18.76 5.43
N ARG A 136 -8.37 18.07 5.03
CA ARG A 136 -7.80 18.15 3.69
C ARG A 136 -8.22 16.94 2.87
N ILE A 137 -8.19 17.10 1.56
CA ILE A 137 -8.40 16.00 0.60
C ILE A 137 -7.24 14.99 0.56
N THR A 138 -6.11 15.31 1.20
CA THR A 138 -4.90 14.48 1.11
C THR A 138 -5.13 13.10 1.70
N GLY A 139 -4.88 12.07 0.89
CA GLY A 139 -4.78 10.70 1.33
C GLY A 139 -3.37 10.32 1.79
N ASN A 140 -3.25 9.22 2.50
CA ASN A 140 -2.00 8.55 2.84
C ASN A 140 -1.75 7.39 1.85
N SER A 141 -0.62 7.43 1.15
CA SER A 141 -0.25 6.54 0.05
C SER A 141 0.37 5.20 0.51
N SER A 142 0.13 4.77 1.75
CA SER A 142 0.58 3.46 2.22
C SER A 142 -0.31 2.32 1.77
N VAL A 143 -1.59 2.60 1.49
CA VAL A 143 -2.52 1.65 0.87
C VAL A 143 -3.38 2.41 -0.12
N TYR A 144 -3.23 2.12 -1.41
CA TYR A 144 -4.09 2.68 -2.44
C TYR A 144 -4.38 1.69 -3.56
N ARG A 145 -5.54 1.82 -4.19
CA ARG A 145 -5.96 0.98 -5.31
C ARG A 145 -6.25 1.81 -6.54
N PHE A 146 -5.87 1.28 -7.70
CA PHE A 146 -6.08 1.90 -9.00
C PHE A 146 -6.13 0.84 -10.12
N ARG A 147 -6.62 1.23 -11.30
CA ARG A 147 -6.56 0.43 -12.52
C ARG A 147 -5.20 0.64 -13.20
N LEU A 148 -4.47 -0.43 -13.48
CA LEU A 148 -3.17 -0.36 -14.17
C LEU A 148 -3.34 0.26 -15.56
N GLY A 149 -2.45 1.18 -15.93
CA GLY A 149 -2.47 1.91 -17.21
C GLY A 149 -3.52 3.01 -17.36
N ALA A 150 -4.49 3.15 -16.44
CA ALA A 150 -5.63 4.06 -16.61
C ALA A 150 -5.32 5.56 -16.35
N HIS A 151 -4.18 5.89 -15.76
CA HIS A 151 -3.90 7.22 -15.22
C HIS A 151 -2.54 7.79 -15.63
N ALA A 152 -2.07 7.45 -16.83
CA ALA A 152 -0.78 7.90 -17.37
C ALA A 152 -0.59 9.44 -17.35
N GLY A 153 -1.68 10.19 -17.54
CA GLY A 153 -1.65 11.66 -17.50
C GLY A 153 -1.16 12.24 -16.17
N LEU A 154 -1.28 11.50 -15.06
CA LEU A 154 -0.74 11.93 -13.77
C LEU A 154 0.79 12.02 -13.81
N LEU A 155 1.42 10.98 -14.37
CA LEU A 155 2.86 10.88 -14.45
C LEU A 155 3.43 11.85 -15.50
N GLU A 156 2.72 12.03 -16.61
CA GLU A 156 3.03 13.03 -17.62
C GLU A 156 2.98 14.47 -17.06
N GLU A 157 1.91 14.81 -16.32
CA GLU A 157 1.79 16.12 -15.65
C GLU A 157 2.94 16.31 -14.64
N PHE A 158 3.29 15.28 -13.87
CA PHE A 158 4.43 15.35 -12.96
C PHE A 158 5.76 15.58 -13.67
N ARG A 159 6.02 14.86 -14.77
CA ARG A 159 7.28 14.97 -15.53
C ARG A 159 7.44 16.33 -16.19
N THR A 160 6.36 16.87 -16.76
CA THR A 160 6.37 18.18 -17.44
C THR A 160 6.38 19.35 -16.46
N GLY A 161 5.66 19.25 -15.34
CA GLY A 161 5.51 20.32 -14.34
C GLY A 161 6.36 20.14 -13.07
N GLN A 162 7.40 19.31 -13.11
CA GLN A 162 8.06 18.76 -11.92
C GLN A 162 8.51 19.83 -10.89
N ALA A 163 9.12 20.92 -11.36
CA ALA A 163 9.61 21.99 -10.49
C ALA A 163 8.47 22.73 -9.77
N GLU A 164 7.41 23.06 -10.50
CA GLU A 164 6.25 23.76 -9.94
C GLU A 164 5.46 22.86 -8.98
N ILE A 165 5.21 21.61 -9.39
CA ILE A 165 4.48 20.64 -8.57
C ILE A 165 5.20 20.41 -7.25
N ARG A 166 6.52 20.28 -7.26
CA ARG A 166 7.31 20.09 -6.03
C ARG A 166 7.38 21.34 -5.15
N ARG A 167 7.18 22.53 -5.71
CA ARG A 167 7.02 23.78 -4.95
C ARG A 167 5.63 23.85 -4.29
N ARG A 168 4.59 23.46 -5.01
CA ARG A 168 3.19 23.51 -4.54
C ARG A 168 2.85 22.38 -3.56
N PHE A 169 3.35 21.18 -3.82
CA PHE A 169 3.05 19.97 -3.06
C PHE A 169 4.27 19.47 -2.31
N ARG A 170 4.07 19.19 -1.02
CA ARG A 170 5.16 18.75 -0.14
C ARG A 170 5.71 17.38 -0.54
N ASN A 171 4.84 16.47 -0.99
CA ASN A 171 5.11 15.06 -1.26
C ASN A 171 4.14 14.51 -2.32
N GLU A 172 4.40 13.29 -2.75
CA GLU A 172 3.65 12.58 -3.78
C GLU A 172 2.18 12.40 -3.41
N GLN A 173 1.86 12.03 -2.17
CA GLN A 173 0.48 11.75 -1.76
C GLN A 173 -0.41 13.01 -1.81
N ALA A 174 0.16 14.19 -1.58
CA ALA A 174 -0.56 15.46 -1.69
C ALA A 174 -0.88 15.79 -3.14
N PHE A 175 0.09 15.62 -4.05
CA PHE A 175 -0.11 15.81 -5.48
C PHE A 175 -1.09 14.77 -6.05
N LEU A 176 -0.88 13.49 -5.73
CA LEU A 176 -1.71 12.36 -6.13
C LEU A 176 -3.19 12.59 -5.77
N SER A 177 -3.44 13.01 -4.53
CA SER A 177 -4.81 13.29 -4.07
C SER A 177 -5.42 14.50 -4.78
N ASP A 178 -4.68 15.58 -4.98
CA ASP A 178 -5.16 16.76 -5.71
C ASP A 178 -5.51 16.42 -7.16
N TRP A 179 -4.67 15.66 -7.85
CA TRP A 179 -4.88 15.23 -9.22
C TRP A 179 -6.16 14.41 -9.38
N PHE A 180 -6.34 13.36 -8.57
CA PHE A 180 -7.55 12.54 -8.61
C PHE A 180 -8.80 13.28 -8.14
N HIS A 181 -8.66 14.20 -7.18
CA HIS A 181 -9.78 15.02 -6.71
C HIS A 181 -10.29 15.95 -7.81
N ARG A 182 -9.40 16.61 -8.56
CA ARG A 182 -9.78 17.48 -9.70
C ARG A 182 -10.57 16.74 -10.78
N GLN A 183 -10.40 15.42 -10.88
CA GLN A 183 -11.13 14.57 -11.83
C GLN A 183 -12.41 13.95 -11.24
N GLY A 184 -12.72 14.18 -9.96
CA GLY A 184 -13.84 13.53 -9.28
C GLY A 184 -13.65 12.03 -9.01
N LYS A 185 -12.40 11.53 -9.08
CA LYS A 185 -12.07 10.10 -9.02
C LYS A 185 -11.50 9.64 -7.67
N LEU A 186 -11.17 10.60 -6.80
CA LEU A 186 -10.64 10.33 -5.48
C LEU A 186 -11.73 9.80 -4.55
N GLY A 187 -11.59 8.56 -4.11
CA GLY A 187 -12.34 7.98 -3.00
C GLY A 187 -11.43 7.58 -1.84
N TYR A 188 -12.03 7.30 -0.69
CA TYR A 188 -11.31 6.89 0.51
C TYR A 188 -11.77 5.52 0.99
N TRP A 189 -10.84 4.77 1.59
CA TRP A 189 -11.21 3.56 2.32
C TRP A 189 -12.10 3.90 3.53
N PRO A 190 -12.98 2.98 3.95
CA PRO A 190 -13.62 3.07 5.26
C PRO A 190 -12.60 3.30 6.38
N ASP A 191 -12.90 4.25 7.26
CA ASP A 191 -12.02 4.73 8.34
C ASP A 191 -11.42 3.65 9.25
N SER A 192 -12.13 2.52 9.39
CA SER A 192 -11.73 1.41 10.23
C SER A 192 -10.70 0.50 9.56
N TRP A 193 -10.68 0.38 8.23
CA TRP A 193 -9.89 -0.65 7.54
C TRP A 193 -8.38 -0.39 7.66
N CYS A 194 -7.96 0.85 7.49
CA CYS A 194 -6.56 1.26 7.55
C CYS A 194 -6.32 2.18 8.76
N ARG A 195 -5.59 1.68 9.76
CA ARG A 195 -5.34 2.42 11.00
C ARG A 195 -3.85 2.66 11.20
N SER A 196 -3.50 3.90 11.51
CA SER A 196 -2.15 4.23 11.96
C SER A 196 -1.83 3.56 13.30
N PHE A 197 -0.68 2.88 13.39
CA PHE A 197 -0.22 2.27 14.64
C PHE A 197 -0.07 3.31 15.75
N LYS A 198 0.65 4.41 15.50
CA LYS A 198 0.96 5.42 16.52
C LYS A 198 -0.23 6.27 16.97
N TYR A 199 -1.27 6.37 16.14
CA TYR A 199 -2.46 7.17 16.47
C TYR A 199 -3.62 6.36 17.00
N HIS A 200 -3.76 5.09 16.60
CA HIS A 200 -4.93 4.28 16.95
C HIS A 200 -4.61 3.03 17.76
N CYS A 201 -3.40 2.46 17.63
CA CYS A 201 -3.02 1.28 18.41
C CYS A 201 -2.41 1.67 19.75
N VAL A 202 -1.56 2.70 19.76
CA VAL A 202 -0.92 3.20 20.97
C VAL A 202 -1.95 3.96 21.81
N THR A 203 -2.15 3.52 23.05
CA THR A 203 -3.07 4.20 23.97
C THR A 203 -2.60 5.65 24.26
N PRO A 204 -3.50 6.57 24.59
CA PRO A 204 -3.12 7.94 24.95
C PRO A 204 -2.17 8.00 26.15
N TRP A 205 -1.47 9.13 26.28
CA TRP A 205 -0.75 9.46 27.49
C TRP A 205 -1.74 9.78 28.63
N PRO A 206 -1.51 9.32 29.87
CA PRO A 206 -0.35 8.55 30.34
C PRO A 206 -0.53 7.02 30.26
N SER A 207 -1.70 6.52 29.85
CA SER A 207 -2.01 5.07 29.83
C SER A 207 -1.02 4.24 29.03
N ASN A 208 -0.36 4.82 28.01
CA ASN A 208 0.72 4.16 27.25
C ASN A 208 1.89 3.65 28.08
N TYR A 209 2.07 4.10 29.32
CA TYR A 209 3.09 3.58 30.24
C TYR A 209 2.74 2.22 30.83
N TRP A 210 1.46 1.82 30.85
CA TRP A 210 1.01 0.56 31.46
C TRP A 210 0.25 -0.33 30.47
N CYS A 211 -0.38 0.25 29.46
CA CYS A 211 -1.13 -0.48 28.45
C CYS A 211 -0.27 -0.80 27.23
N ILE A 212 -0.36 -2.04 26.76
CA ILE A 212 0.20 -2.43 25.46
C ILE A 212 -0.66 -1.84 24.32
N PRO A 213 -0.06 -1.53 23.14
CA PRO A 213 -0.85 -1.18 21.97
C PRO A 213 -1.83 -2.30 21.61
N VAL A 214 -3.01 -1.94 21.11
CA VAL A 214 -4.06 -2.89 20.72
C VAL A 214 -4.45 -2.72 19.26
N ILE A 215 -4.94 -3.78 18.63
CA ILE A 215 -5.51 -3.71 17.28
C ILE A 215 -6.89 -3.07 17.39
N PRO A 216 -7.17 -1.94 16.72
CA PRO A 216 -8.50 -1.33 16.75
C PRO A 216 -9.55 -2.19 16.07
N ASP A 217 -10.80 -2.11 16.53
CA ASP A 217 -11.91 -2.84 15.94
C ASP A 217 -12.10 -2.51 14.45
N GLY A 218 -12.32 -3.56 13.65
CA GLY A 218 -12.48 -3.46 12.20
C GLY A 218 -11.21 -3.16 11.41
N ALA A 219 -10.04 -3.08 12.06
CA ALA A 219 -8.77 -2.91 11.37
C ALA A 219 -8.45 -4.13 10.48
N ARG A 220 -8.03 -3.85 9.25
CA ARG A 220 -7.53 -4.85 8.30
C ARG A 220 -6.04 -4.68 8.05
N ILE A 221 -5.58 -3.44 7.93
CA ILE A 221 -4.17 -3.09 7.73
C ILE A 221 -3.76 -2.01 8.73
N LEU A 222 -2.68 -2.28 9.46
CA LEU A 222 -2.04 -1.32 10.36
C LEU A 222 -0.84 -0.67 9.68
N ILE A 223 -0.77 0.66 9.74
CA ILE A 223 0.23 1.46 9.01
C ILE A 223 1.30 1.97 9.98
N PHE A 224 2.56 1.61 9.74
CA PHE A 224 3.72 1.95 10.58
C PHE A 224 4.51 3.14 10.00
N HIS A 225 3.81 4.25 9.83
CA HIS A 225 4.36 5.43 9.15
C HIS A 225 5.17 6.36 10.06
N GLY A 226 6.40 6.65 9.61
CA GLY A 226 7.25 7.76 10.04
C GLY A 226 7.94 7.61 11.41
N GLU A 227 7.21 7.16 12.45
CA GLU A 227 7.72 7.20 13.83
C GLU A 227 8.19 5.85 14.40
N VAL A 228 7.50 4.79 14.01
CA VAL A 228 7.67 3.46 14.58
C VAL A 228 7.48 2.49 13.44
N ASN A 229 8.50 1.71 13.10
CA ASN A 229 8.38 0.58 12.17
C ASN A 229 8.00 -0.70 12.96
N PRO A 230 7.64 -1.82 12.30
CA PRO A 230 7.25 -3.03 13.03
C PRO A 230 8.33 -3.57 14.00
N PRO A 231 9.64 -3.60 13.66
CA PRO A 231 10.69 -3.97 14.62
C PRO A 231 10.78 -3.05 15.84
N ASP A 232 10.57 -1.75 15.69
CA ASP A 232 10.57 -0.81 16.79
C ASP A 232 9.35 -1.01 17.69
N ALA A 233 8.18 -1.25 17.12
CA ALA A 233 6.97 -1.54 17.88
C ALA A 233 7.08 -2.84 18.68
N LEU A 234 7.68 -3.88 18.10
CA LEU A 234 8.00 -5.13 18.79
C LEU A 234 8.89 -4.90 20.03
N ALA A 235 9.83 -3.96 19.92
CA ALA A 235 10.77 -3.62 20.99
C ALA A 235 10.30 -2.49 21.91
N GLY A 236 9.16 -1.86 21.66
CA GLY A 236 8.69 -0.69 22.42
C GLY A 236 9.51 0.59 22.17
N ARG A 237 10.16 0.71 21.01
CA ARG A 237 10.97 1.88 20.63
C ARG A 237 10.17 2.88 19.80
N ARG A 238 10.51 4.17 19.92
CA ARG A 238 9.98 5.25 19.08
C ARG A 238 11.11 6.17 18.67
N ASN A 239 11.14 6.59 17.41
CA ASN A 239 12.13 7.53 16.90
C ASN A 239 11.79 9.01 17.23
N ARG A 240 11.08 9.27 18.35
CA ARG A 240 10.64 10.61 18.75
C ARG A 240 10.83 10.84 20.24
N ARG A 241 11.57 11.92 20.56
CA ARG A 241 11.86 12.32 21.94
C ARG A 241 10.59 12.49 22.76
N PHE A 242 10.62 12.03 24.02
CA PHE A 242 9.53 12.09 25.00
C PHE A 242 8.26 11.31 24.65
N ARG A 243 8.25 10.52 23.58
CA ARG A 243 7.15 9.61 23.28
C ARG A 243 7.51 8.20 23.75
N PHE A 244 6.57 7.57 24.45
CA PHE A 244 6.70 6.21 24.96
C PHE A 244 5.67 5.28 24.29
N VAL A 245 6.03 4.00 24.15
CA VAL A 245 5.12 2.92 23.76
C VAL A 245 5.60 1.62 24.41
N ARG A 246 4.68 0.83 24.97
CA ARG A 246 4.99 -0.53 25.42
C ARG A 246 5.29 -1.44 24.21
N PRO A 247 6.15 -2.45 24.36
CA PRO A 247 6.29 -3.51 23.36
C PRO A 247 4.95 -4.07 22.92
N ALA A 248 4.76 -4.27 21.62
CA ALA A 248 3.56 -4.85 21.02
C ALA A 248 3.88 -6.27 20.49
N PRO A 249 4.01 -7.29 21.37
CA PRO A 249 4.48 -8.62 20.98
C PRO A 249 3.53 -9.33 20.02
N TRP A 250 2.24 -8.99 20.01
CA TRP A 250 1.27 -9.57 19.09
C TRP A 250 1.60 -9.31 17.62
N ILE A 251 2.41 -8.28 17.30
CA ILE A 251 2.84 -7.98 15.93
C ILE A 251 3.56 -9.19 15.31
N SER A 252 4.30 -9.99 16.10
CA SER A 252 5.05 -11.15 15.57
C SER A 252 4.15 -12.25 15.02
N ARG A 253 2.89 -12.32 15.46
CA ARG A 253 1.90 -13.28 14.93
C ARG A 253 1.45 -12.93 13.52
N TYR A 254 1.49 -11.65 13.16
CA TYR A 254 1.00 -11.15 11.88
C TYR A 254 2.15 -10.85 10.92
N TRP A 255 3.19 -10.17 11.40
CA TRP A 255 4.35 -9.73 10.62
C TRP A 255 5.44 -10.82 10.58
N THR A 256 5.06 -11.97 10.03
CA THR A 256 5.93 -13.13 9.83
C THR A 256 5.85 -13.59 8.38
N GLU A 257 6.92 -14.24 7.94
CA GLU A 257 6.88 -15.09 6.75
C GLU A 257 6.06 -16.36 7.04
#